data_AF-A0A934XWN4-F1
#
_entry.id   AF-A0A934XWN4-F1
#
_cell.length_a   1.000
_cell.length_b   1.000
_cell.length_c   1.000
_cell.angle_alpha   90.00
_cell.angle_beta   90.00
_cell.angle_gamma   90.00
#
_symmetry.space_group_name_H-M   'P 1'
#
loop_
_entity.id
_entity.type
_entity.pdbx_description
1 polymer ?
#
loop_
_entity_poly.entity_id
_entity_poly.type
_entity_poly.pdbx_seq_one_letter_code
_entity_poly.pdbx_strand_id
1 'polypeptide(L)'
;MSKDSVRDPDRVAYFESAGWRAYYDRNWPRVFWLMVQLNREEFRMSLPTAIAAAVDILRASVAFAPVDNDAPGATAHLRRFYDKARGSAGLRADARLWRN
;
A
#
# COMPACT_ATOMS: atom_id res chain seq x y z
N MET A 1 22.26 5.84 -23.96
CA MET A 1 20.78 5.96 -23.95
C MET A 1 20.32 5.64 -22.54
N SER A 2 20.03 6.67 -21.75
CA SER A 2 19.72 6.55 -20.30
C SER A 2 18.37 5.85 -20.13
N LYS A 3 18.33 4.73 -19.39
CA LYS A 3 17.07 4.10 -18.97
C LYS A 3 16.47 4.97 -17.86
N ASP A 4 15.62 5.91 -18.26
CA ASP A 4 14.72 6.55 -17.32
C ASP A 4 13.95 5.45 -16.56
N SER A 5 13.87 5.61 -15.24
CA SER A 5 13.51 4.61 -14.24
C SER A 5 12.07 4.09 -14.36
N VAL A 6 11.79 3.27 -15.36
CA VAL A 6 10.51 2.59 -15.55
C VAL A 6 10.25 1.68 -14.35
N ARG A 7 9.06 1.80 -13.75
CA ARG A 7 8.57 0.86 -12.73
C ARG A 7 8.55 -0.53 -13.35
N ASP A 8 9.06 -1.54 -12.65
CA ASP A 8 8.93 -2.92 -13.12
C ASP A 8 7.48 -3.39 -12.87
N PRO A 9 6.63 -3.45 -13.90
CA PRO A 9 5.21 -3.74 -13.72
C PRO A 9 5.01 -5.19 -13.26
N ASP A 10 5.89 -6.11 -13.63
CA ASP A 10 5.81 -7.52 -13.28
C ASP A 10 6.08 -7.70 -11.78
N ARG A 11 7.02 -6.95 -11.23
CA ARG A 11 7.30 -6.95 -9.78
C ARG A 11 6.14 -6.37 -8.97
N VAL A 12 5.52 -5.29 -9.43
CA VAL A 12 4.33 -4.72 -8.78
C VAL A 12 3.19 -5.74 -8.78
N ALA A 13 2.86 -6.30 -9.96
CA ALA A 13 1.81 -7.31 -10.10
C ALA A 13 2.06 -8.56 -9.23
N TYR A 14 3.32 -8.99 -9.11
CA TYR A 14 3.70 -10.07 -8.22
C TYR A 14 3.40 -9.74 -6.75
N PHE A 15 3.80 -8.55 -6.26
CA PHE A 15 3.57 -8.18 -4.87
C PHE A 15 2.08 -8.02 -4.55
N GLU A 16 1.28 -7.45 -5.46
CA GLU A 16 -0.17 -7.31 -5.28
C GLU A 16 -0.85 -8.69 -5.21
N SER A 17 -0.60 -9.56 -6.18
CA SER A 17 -1.20 -10.90 -6.24
C SER A 17 -0.78 -11.78 -5.06
N ALA A 18 0.50 -11.78 -4.71
CA ALA A 18 1.00 -12.47 -3.53
C ALA A 18 0.44 -11.89 -2.23
N GLY A 19 0.21 -10.57 -2.20
CA GLY A 19 -0.36 -9.86 -1.06
C GLY A 19 -1.81 -10.27 -0.80
N TRP A 20 -2.64 -10.33 -1.84
CA TRP A 20 -4.01 -10.82 -1.75
C TRP A 20 -4.07 -12.27 -1.27
N ARG A 21 -3.21 -13.14 -1.82
CA ARG A 21 -3.13 -14.53 -1.37
C ARG A 21 -2.77 -14.63 0.11
N ALA A 22 -1.72 -13.92 0.54
CA ALA A 22 -1.29 -13.91 1.94
C ALA A 22 -2.37 -13.35 2.88
N TYR A 23 -3.13 -12.35 2.43
CA TYR A 23 -4.26 -11.79 3.16
C TYR A 23 -5.36 -12.83 3.40
N TYR A 24 -5.79 -13.54 2.34
CA TYR A 24 -6.81 -14.57 2.48
C TYR A 24 -6.33 -15.75 3.34
N ASP A 25 -5.05 -16.11 3.24
CA ASP A 25 -4.39 -17.12 4.09
C ASP A 25 -4.16 -16.64 5.53
N ARG A 26 -4.46 -15.38 5.86
CA ARG A 26 -4.20 -14.73 7.16
C ARG A 26 -2.72 -14.78 7.57
N ASN A 27 -1.82 -14.85 6.60
CA ASN A 27 -0.38 -14.86 6.85
C ASN A 27 0.15 -13.43 7.03
N TRP A 28 -0.11 -12.87 8.21
CA TRP A 28 0.21 -11.48 8.56
C TRP A 28 1.69 -11.10 8.43
N PRO A 29 2.67 -11.94 8.85
CA PRO A 29 4.07 -11.64 8.60
C PRO A 29 4.40 -11.52 7.11
N ARG A 30 3.81 -12.39 6.28
CA ARG A 30 4.00 -12.33 4.82
C ARG A 30 3.31 -11.11 4.20
N VAL A 31 2.10 -10.76 4.63
CA VAL A 31 1.41 -9.52 4.23
C VAL A 31 2.30 -8.32 4.52
N PHE A 32 2.81 -8.20 5.76
CA PHE A 32 3.68 -7.10 6.14
C PHE A 32 4.92 -6.99 5.24
N TRP A 33 5.64 -8.10 5.04
CA TRP A 33 6.85 -8.10 4.21
C TRP A 33 6.55 -7.72 2.75
N LEU A 34 5.48 -8.28 2.16
CA LEU A 34 5.07 -7.96 0.79
C LEU A 34 4.68 -6.47 0.65
N MET A 35 3.98 -5.91 1.64
CA MET A 35 3.59 -4.50 1.61
C MET A 35 4.80 -3.56 1.75
N VAL A 36 5.83 -3.93 2.51
CA VAL A 36 7.08 -3.15 2.53
C VAL A 36 7.73 -3.11 1.15
N GLN A 37 7.79 -4.24 0.43
CA GLN A 37 8.38 -4.29 -0.91
C GLN A 37 7.53 -3.53 -1.93
N LEU A 38 6.21 -3.74 -1.93
CA LEU A 38 5.27 -3.03 -2.80
C LEU A 38 5.37 -1.52 -2.63
N ASN A 39 5.37 -1.03 -1.38
CA ASN A 39 5.46 0.39 -1.08
C ASN A 39 6.74 1.06 -1.61
N ARG A 40 7.85 0.31 -1.65
CA ARG A 40 9.12 0.78 -2.21
C ARG A 40 9.12 0.76 -3.74
N GLU A 41 8.51 -0.25 -4.33
CA GLU A 41 8.49 -0.42 -5.79
C GLU A 41 7.49 0.53 -6.46
N GLU A 42 6.29 0.64 -5.90
CA GLU A 42 5.18 1.42 -6.45
C GLU A 42 5.30 2.92 -6.12
N PHE A 43 5.51 3.25 -4.85
CA PHE A 43 5.49 4.64 -4.35
C PHE A 43 6.88 5.22 -4.07
N ARG A 44 7.96 4.47 -4.36
CA ARG A 44 9.36 4.90 -4.13
C ARG A 44 9.63 5.34 -2.69
N MET A 45 8.88 4.80 -1.72
CA MET A 45 9.06 5.14 -0.31
C MET A 45 10.47 4.82 0.17
N SER A 46 11.02 5.70 1.02
CA SER A 46 12.19 5.37 1.83
C SER A 46 11.88 4.13 2.69
N LEU A 47 12.88 3.34 3.07
CA LEU A 47 12.65 2.13 3.87
C LEU A 47 11.87 2.42 5.18
N PRO A 48 12.20 3.46 5.96
CA PRO A 48 11.41 3.82 7.14
C PRO A 48 9.95 4.15 6.81
N THR A 49 9.71 4.93 5.75
CA THR A 49 8.35 5.30 5.32
C THR A 49 7.56 4.07 4.85
N ALA A 50 8.21 3.16 4.12
CA ALA A 50 7.60 1.92 3.63
C ALA A 50 7.19 0.99 4.76
N ILE A 51 8.02 0.88 5.81
CA ILE A 51 7.70 0.11 7.02
C ILE A 51 6.49 0.72 7.73
N ALA A 52 6.48 2.04 7.95
CA ALA A 52 5.36 2.73 8.60
C ALA A 52 4.05 2.57 7.80
N ALA A 53 4.13 2.69 6.47
CA ALA A 53 3.00 2.47 5.57
C ALA A 53 2.50 1.02 5.59
N ALA A 54 3.40 0.04 5.65
CA ALA A 54 3.05 -1.37 5.75
C ALA A 54 2.36 -1.73 7.09
N VAL A 55 2.73 -1.05 8.18
CA VAL A 55 2.01 -1.20 9.47
C VAL A 55 0.56 -0.73 9.35
N ASP A 56 0.31 0.40 8.68
CA ASP A 56 -1.05 0.88 8.46
C ASP A 56 -1.86 -0.07 7.58
N ILE A 57 -1.30 -0.55 6.45
CA ILE A 57 -1.99 -1.56 5.63
C ILE A 57 -2.27 -2.82 6.44
N LEU A 58 -1.29 -3.34 7.19
CA LEU A 58 -1.49 -4.56 7.96
C LEU A 58 -2.63 -4.42 8.97
N ARG A 59 -2.69 -3.28 9.68
CA ARG A 59 -3.78 -3.01 10.63
C ARG A 59 -5.13 -2.87 9.93
N ALA A 60 -5.16 -2.21 8.78
CA ALA A 60 -6.37 -2.12 7.96
C ALA A 60 -6.85 -3.51 7.52
N SER A 61 -5.93 -4.34 7.01
CA SER A 61 -6.21 -5.72 6.61
C SER A 61 -6.75 -6.55 7.76
N VAL A 62 -6.11 -6.51 8.93
CA VAL A 62 -6.56 -7.25 10.11
C VAL A 62 -7.96 -6.81 10.56
N ALA A 63 -8.23 -5.50 10.61
CA ALA A 63 -9.53 -4.94 10.98
C ALA A 63 -10.63 -5.32 9.98
N PHE A 64 -10.29 -5.38 8.68
CA PHE A 64 -11.23 -5.68 7.61
C PHE A 64 -11.49 -7.19 7.42
N ALA A 65 -10.60 -8.06 7.89
CA ALA A 65 -10.64 -9.47 7.54
C ALA A 65 -11.81 -10.31 8.10
N PRO A 66 -12.37 -10.04 9.30
CA PRO A 66 -13.57 -10.75 9.77
C PRO A 66 -14.78 -10.56 8.84
N VAL A 67 -15.78 -11.46 8.91
CA VAL A 67 -17.04 -11.27 8.16
C VAL A 67 -17.82 -10.07 8.69
N ASP A 68 -17.88 -9.95 10.02
CA ASP A 68 -18.37 -8.76 10.73
C ASP A 68 -17.17 -7.87 11.07
N ASN A 69 -16.71 -7.11 10.07
CA ASN A 69 -15.48 -6.33 10.16
C ASN A 69 -15.65 -4.93 10.75
N ASP A 70 -14.53 -4.38 11.19
CA ASP A 70 -14.42 -2.95 11.55
C ASP A 70 -14.00 -2.14 10.32
N ALA A 71 -14.96 -1.91 9.41
CA ALA A 71 -14.73 -1.07 8.23
C ALA A 71 -14.31 0.38 8.58
N PRO A 72 -14.88 1.05 9.61
CA PRO A 72 -14.42 2.37 10.03
C PRO A 72 -12.94 2.39 10.50
N GLY A 73 -12.54 1.43 11.32
CA GLY A 73 -11.15 1.29 11.78
C GLY A 73 -10.19 0.98 10.64
N ALA A 74 -10.57 0.06 9.74
CA ALA A 74 -9.80 -0.21 8.53
C ALA A 74 -9.61 1.04 7.67
N THR A 75 -10.67 1.84 7.50
CA THR A 75 -10.64 3.10 6.76
C THR A 75 -9.71 4.12 7.41
N ALA A 76 -9.72 4.23 8.74
CA ALA A 76 -8.81 5.13 9.46
C ALA A 76 -7.33 4.77 9.22
N HIS A 77 -7.00 3.49 9.19
CA HIS A 77 -5.66 3.01 8.86
C HIS A 77 -5.30 3.28 7.39
N LEU A 78 -6.21 3.00 6.46
CA LEU A 78 -5.99 3.28 5.04
C LEU A 78 -5.76 4.78 4.77
N ARG A 79 -6.46 5.68 5.45
CA ARG A 79 -6.21 7.13 5.34
C ARG A 79 -4.76 7.49 5.68
N ARG A 80 -4.25 6.98 6.81
CA ARG A 80 -2.86 7.20 7.23
C ARG A 80 -1.85 6.61 6.25
N PHE A 81 -2.16 5.47 5.65
CA PHE A 81 -1.36 4.88 4.58
C PHE A 81 -1.31 5.81 3.35
N TYR A 82 -2.48 6.23 2.85
CA TYR A 82 -2.57 7.06 1.65
C TYR A 82 -1.94 8.45 1.84
N ASP A 83 -1.95 9.00 3.05
CA ASP A 83 -1.22 10.24 3.33
C ASP A 83 0.30 10.09 3.12
N LYS A 84 0.87 8.93 3.51
CA LYS A 84 2.30 8.60 3.25
C LYS A 84 2.57 8.32 1.77
N ALA A 85 1.68 7.59 1.11
CA ALA A 85 1.77 7.28 -0.32
C ALA A 85 1.74 8.57 -1.16
N ARG A 86 0.80 9.47 -0.86
CA ARG A 86 0.68 10.78 -1.51
C ARG A 86 1.96 11.60 -1.36
N GLY A 87 2.52 11.68 -0.15
CA GLY A 87 3.76 12.40 0.10
C GLY A 87 4.96 11.82 -0.64
N SER A 88 5.03 10.50 -0.77
CA SER A 88 6.20 9.81 -1.34
C SER A 88 6.19 9.76 -2.87
N ALA A 89 5.02 9.55 -3.48
CA ALA A 89 4.90 9.41 -4.92
C ALA A 89 4.92 10.75 -5.67
N GLY A 90 5.06 11.88 -4.97
CA GLY A 90 4.89 13.21 -5.55
C GLY A 90 3.50 13.42 -6.16
N LEU A 91 2.55 12.52 -5.85
CA LEU A 91 1.19 12.57 -6.37
C LEU A 91 0.48 13.73 -5.69
N ARG A 92 0.48 14.89 -6.35
CA ARG A 92 -0.51 15.94 -6.10
C ARG A 92 -1.86 15.46 -6.62
N ALA A 93 -2.40 14.38 -6.06
CA ALA A 93 -3.75 13.93 -6.37
C ALA A 93 -4.73 14.89 -5.69
N ASP A 94 -5.11 15.95 -6.41
CA ASP A 94 -6.24 16.81 -6.07
C ASP A 94 -7.45 16.37 -6.88
N ALA A 95 -8.34 15.58 -6.27
CA ALA A 95 -9.62 15.21 -6.88
C ALA A 95 -10.58 16.42 -7.00
N ARG A 96 -10.23 17.58 -6.42
CA ARG A 96 -11.07 18.78 -6.37
C ARG A 96 -10.95 19.67 -7.61
N LEU A 97 -10.05 19.34 -8.55
CA LEU A 97 -9.81 20.13 -9.77
C LEU A 97 -10.68 19.72 -10.98
N TRP A 98 -11.60 18.76 -10.84
CA TRP A 98 -12.63 18.51 -11.86
C TRP A 98 -13.86 19.42 -11.62
N ARG A 99 -13.71 20.70 -11.96
CA ARG A 99 -14.82 21.63 -12.22
C ARG A 99 -14.49 22.44 -13.46
N ASN A 100 -15.19 22.15 -14.56
CA ASN A 100 -15.51 23.15 -15.58
C ASN A 100 -16.73 23.95 -15.12
#